data_AF-A0A3C0KSX4-F1
#
_entry.id   AF-A0A3C0KSX4-F1
#
_cell.length_a   1.000
_cell.length_b   1.000
_cell.length_c   1.000
_cell.angle_alpha   90.00
_cell.angle_beta   90.00
_cell.angle_gamma   90.00
#
_symmetry.space_group_name_H-M   'P 1'
#
loop_
_entity.id
_entity.type
_entity.pdbx_description
1 polymer ?
#
loop_
_entity_poly.entity_id
_entity_poly.type
_entity_poly.pdbx_seq_one_letter_code
_entity_poly.pdbx_strand_id
1 'polypeptide(L)' 'LAKTATYEGFDAGVREIMPKLMKVMQSEDAAEGVMSMIERRQANFKGR' A
#
# COMPACT_ATOMS: atom_id res chain seq x y z
N LEU A 1 -10.58 -3.23 -4.54
CA LEU A 1 -10.18 -1.91 -5.11
C LEU A 1 -11.40 -1.11 -5.55
N ALA A 2 -11.19 -0.22 -6.53
CA ALA A 2 -12.22 0.70 -7.02
C ALA A 2 -13.47 -0.03 -7.56
N LYS A 3 -13.29 -1.13 -8.31
CA LYS A 3 -14.40 -1.94 -8.82
C LYS A 3 -15.30 -2.46 -7.68
N THR A 4 -14.73 -3.18 -6.73
CA THR A 4 -15.44 -3.79 -5.60
C THR A 4 -16.11 -2.73 -4.72
N ALA A 5 -15.44 -1.61 -4.44
CA ALA A 5 -16.04 -0.52 -3.69
C ALA A 5 -17.27 0.07 -4.42
N THR A 6 -17.21 0.22 -5.74
CA THR A 6 -18.30 0.76 -6.56
C THR A 6 -19.50 -0.19 -6.65
N TYR A 7 -19.28 -1.49 -6.85
CA TYR A 7 -20.38 -2.44 -7.11
C TYR A 7 -20.86 -3.19 -5.87
N GLU A 8 -20.00 -3.36 -4.86
CA GLU A 8 -20.27 -4.19 -3.67
C GLU A 8 -20.21 -3.36 -2.36
N GLY A 9 -19.96 -2.06 -2.47
CA GLY A 9 -19.93 -1.11 -1.34
C GLY A 9 -18.56 -0.94 -0.71
N PHE A 10 -18.40 0.17 0.02
CA PHE A 10 -17.14 0.59 0.62
C PHE A 10 -16.51 -0.50 1.51
N ASP A 11 -17.28 -1.10 2.42
CA ASP A 11 -16.79 -2.11 3.35
C ASP A 11 -16.28 -3.37 2.65
N ALA A 12 -16.89 -3.76 1.53
CA ALA A 12 -16.42 -4.87 0.71
C ALA A 12 -15.09 -4.53 0.05
N GLY A 13 -14.96 -3.30 -0.47
CA GLY A 13 -13.69 -2.78 -1.00
C GLY A 13 -12.58 -2.75 0.04
N VAL A 14 -12.88 -2.28 1.27
CA VAL A 14 -11.93 -2.25 2.40
C VAL A 14 -11.49 -3.67 2.76
N ARG A 15 -12.44 -4.60 2.97
CA ARG A 15 -12.13 -6.00 3.28
C ARG A 15 -11.23 -6.64 2.22
N GLU A 16 -11.42 -6.30 0.95
CA GLU A 16 -10.59 -6.80 -0.15
C GLU A 16 -9.17 -6.21 -0.17
N ILE A 17 -9.00 -4.91 0.09
CA ILE A 17 -7.69 -4.25 -0.02
C ILE A 17 -6.82 -4.43 1.22
N MET A 18 -7.41 -4.52 2.41
CA MET A 18 -6.66 -4.54 3.67
C MET A 18 -5.58 -5.64 3.71
N PRO A 19 -5.82 -6.90 3.30
CA PRO A 19 -4.77 -7.93 3.29
C PRO A 19 -3.62 -7.60 2.32
N LYS A 20 -3.93 -7.03 1.16
CA LYS A 20 -2.93 -6.63 0.15
C LYS A 20 -2.07 -5.49 0.68
N LEU A 21 -2.71 -4.49 1.30
CA LEU A 21 -2.03 -3.37 1.94
C LEU A 21 -1.09 -3.86 3.05
N MET A 22 -1.56 -4.72 3.94
CA MET A 22 -0.74 -5.25 5.03
C MET A 22 0.49 -6.00 4.51
N LYS A 23 0.37 -6.74 3.40
CA LYS A 23 1.51 -7.41 2.77
C LYS A 23 2.53 -6.42 2.22
N VAL A 24 2.07 -5.37 1.55
CA VAL A 24 2.96 -4.32 1.01
C VAL A 24 3.67 -3.59 2.15
N MET A 25 2.95 -3.22 3.21
CA MET A 25 3.51 -2.48 4.35
C MET A 25 4.60 -3.25 5.12
N GLN A 26 4.74 -4.56 4.90
CA GLN A 26 5.80 -5.39 5.48
C GLN A 26 7.07 -5.45 4.62
N SER A 27 7.07 -4.87 3.41
CA SER A 27 8.23 -4.94 2.52
C SER A 27 9.32 -3.91 2.89
N GLU A 28 10.54 -4.18 2.43
CA GLU A 28 11.65 -3.22 2.53
C GLU A 28 11.29 -1.92 1.79
N ASP A 29 10.62 -2.05 0.64
CA ASP A 29 10.23 -0.91 -0.20
C ASP A 29 9.20 0.02 0.46
N ALA A 30 8.27 -0.53 1.25
CA ALA A 30 7.31 0.31 1.98
C ALA A 30 8.02 1.12 3.08
N ALA A 31 8.95 0.49 3.82
CA ALA A 31 9.75 1.19 4.81
C ALA A 31 10.63 2.27 4.16
N GLU A 32 11.30 1.94 3.05
CA GLU A 32 12.12 2.87 2.27
C GLU A 32 11.32 4.07 1.77
N GLY A 33 10.12 3.85 1.21
CA GLY A 33 9.27 4.93 0.72
C GLY A 33 8.82 5.90 1.83
N VAL A 34 8.53 5.37 3.02
CA VAL A 34 8.20 6.20 4.19
C VAL A 34 9.43 6.99 4.64
N MET A 35 10.58 6.34 4.77
CA MET A 35 11.82 6.99 5.21
C MET A 35 12.28 8.07 4.23
N SER A 36 12.28 7.79 2.93
CA SER A 36 12.69 8.76 1.92
C SER A 36 11.79 10.00 1.89
N MET A 37 10.49 9.83 2.18
CA MET A 37 9.55 10.94 2.29
C MET A 37 9.87 11.83 3.50
N ILE A 38 10.16 11.24 4.65
CA ILE A 38 10.56 11.97 5.87
C ILE A 38 11.87 12.72 5.64
N GLU A 39 12.85 12.05 5.03
CA GLU A 39 14.20 12.56 4.78
C GLU A 39 14.27 13.49 3.55
N ARG A 40 13.17 13.65 2.79
CA ARG A 40 13.08 14.43 1.54
C ARG A 40 14.15 14.06 0.51
N ARG A 41 14.44 12.76 0.40
CA ARG A 41 15.34 12.21 -0.61
C ARG A 41 14.59 11.32 -1.58
N GLN A 42 15.24 10.97 -2.68
CA GLN A 42 14.72 9.97 -3.59
C GLN A 42 14.73 8.59 -2.93
N ALA A 43 13.65 7.84 -3.11
CA ALA A 43 13.53 6.45 -2.66
C ALA A 43 14.32 5.51 -3.59
N ASN A 44 14.92 4.47 -3.03
CA ASN A 44 15.56 3.39 -3.78
C ASN A 44 14.78 2.07 -3.63
N PHE A 45 13.80 1.86 -4.52
CA PHE A 45 12.97 0.66 -4.52
C PHE A 45 13.70 -0.53 -5.16
N LYS A 46 13.59 -1.70 -4.51
CA LYS A 46 14.26 -2.95 -4.91
C LYS A 46 13.28 -4.03 -5.42
N GLY A 47 11.98 -3.80 -5.30
CA GLY A 47 10.93 -4.71 -5.75
C GLY A 47 10.69 -5.91 -4.83
N ARG A 48 11.05 -5.81 -3.55
CA ARG A 48 10.93 -6.89 -2.56
C ARG A 48 10.49 -6.40 -1.19
#